data_AF-A0A2D3V2E6-F1
#
_entry.id   AF-A0A2D3V2E6-F1
#
_cell.length_a   1.000
_cell.length_b   1.000
_cell.length_c   1.000
_cell.angle_alpha   90.00
_cell.angle_beta   90.00
_cell.angle_gamma   90.00
#
_symmetry.space_group_name_H-M   'P 1'
#
loop_
_entity.id
_entity.type
_entity.pdbx_description
1 polymer ?
#
loop_
_entity_poly.entity_id
_entity_poly.type
_entity_poly.pdbx_seq_one_letter_code
_entity_poly.pdbx_strand_id
1 'polypeptide(L)'
;MAALPSELVGTMGRRYRSKDLLQERPHAGRVWTALSGRDTYLMKDVPINIFSHFKELILPRLSKQPSPLLRIPVDEIPDQHVLVYKYLTEDFLRLVQKEMSMQARRDVLRATLQAIADLHERDVVHLGKDIIFQ
;
A
#
# COMPACT_ATOMS: atom_id res chain seq x y z
N MET A 1 -6.89 17.07 15.14
CA MET A 1 -5.65 16.25 15.06
C MET A 1 -4.82 16.79 13.89
N ALA A 2 -3.49 16.81 14.03
CA ALA A 2 -2.61 17.54 13.12
C ALA A 2 -2.65 16.99 11.68
N ALA A 3 -2.68 17.89 10.70
CA ALA A 3 -2.42 17.57 9.30
C ALA A 3 -0.97 17.04 9.17
N LEU A 4 -0.72 16.15 8.20
CA LEU A 4 0.65 15.78 7.88
C LEU A 4 1.44 17.04 7.50
N PRO A 5 2.72 17.14 7.91
CA PRO A 5 3.62 18.16 7.40
C PRO A 5 3.58 18.24 5.87
N SER A 6 3.77 19.45 5.34
CA SER A 6 3.74 19.69 3.90
C SER A 6 4.83 18.93 3.14
N GLU A 7 5.95 18.66 3.81
CA GLU A 7 7.05 17.82 3.32
C GLU A 7 7.46 16.83 4.40
N LEU A 8 7.66 15.58 3.99
CA LEU A 8 8.12 14.47 4.83
C LEU A 8 9.33 13.81 4.17
N VAL A 9 10.24 13.29 4.99
CA VAL A 9 11.45 12.62 4.51
C VAL A 9 11.38 11.16 4.90
N GLY A 10 11.38 10.28 3.90
CA GLY A 10 11.41 8.84 4.14
C GLY A 10 12.80 8.36 4.57
N THR A 11 12.86 7.13 5.09
CA THR A 11 14.11 6.49 5.53
C THR A 11 15.15 6.35 4.42
N MET A 12 14.73 6.31 3.15
CA MET A 12 15.63 6.30 2.00
C MET A 12 16.16 7.69 1.63
N GLY A 13 15.91 8.72 2.46
CA GLY A 13 16.30 10.11 2.22
C GLY A 13 15.44 10.83 1.18
N ARG A 14 14.39 10.18 0.68
CA ARG A 14 13.50 10.75 -0.32
C ARG A 14 12.54 11.74 0.32
N ARG A 15 12.34 12.88 -0.34
CA ARG A 15 11.40 13.94 0.10
C ARG A 15 10.06 13.78 -0.59
N TYR A 16 9.00 13.75 0.20
CA TYR A 16 7.63 13.60 -0.25
C TYR A 16 6.83 14.84 0.12
N ARG A 17 6.27 15.50 -0.89
CA ARG A 17 5.33 16.60 -0.69
C ARG A 17 3.91 16.07 -0.73
N SER A 18 3.23 16.12 0.42
CA SER A 18 1.82 15.74 0.55
C SER A 18 0.95 16.58 -0.38
N LYS A 19 -0.03 15.97 -1.05
CA LYS A 19 -0.89 16.64 -2.02
C LYS A 19 -2.37 16.48 -1.68
N ASP A 20 -3.02 15.43 -2.17
CA ASP A 20 -4.47 15.25 -2.07
C ASP A 20 -4.80 14.10 -1.11
N LEU A 21 -5.74 14.31 -0.17
CA LEU A 21 -6.33 13.23 0.63
C LEU A 21 -7.25 12.41 -0.26
N LEU A 22 -6.94 11.12 -0.45
CA LEU A 22 -7.75 10.20 -1.24
C LEU A 22 -8.80 9.49 -0.39
N GLN A 23 -8.45 9.17 0.86
CA GLN A 23 -9.32 8.43 1.73
C GLN A 23 -9.01 8.69 3.20
N GLU A 24 -10.04 8.75 4.03
CA GLU A 24 -9.93 8.78 5.49
C GLU A 24 -10.83 7.70 6.09
N ARG A 25 -10.29 6.93 7.03
CA ARG A 25 -11.01 5.90 7.78
C ARG A 25 -10.71 6.06 9.28
N PRO A 26 -11.73 6.26 10.14
CA PRO A 26 -11.54 6.57 11.56
C PRO A 26 -10.61 5.61 12.33
N HIS A 27 -10.50 4.34 11.93
CA HIS A 27 -9.75 3.31 12.65
C HIS A 27 -8.57 2.70 11.87
N ALA A 28 -8.45 3.01 10.57
CA ALA A 28 -7.42 2.43 9.71
C ALA A 28 -6.40 3.45 9.19
N GLY A 29 -6.62 4.74 9.48
CA GLY A 29 -5.81 5.85 9.01
C GLY A 29 -6.34 6.47 7.71
N ARG A 30 -5.47 7.19 7.06
CA ARG A 30 -5.72 8.06 5.90
C ARG A 30 -4.73 7.71 4.80
N VAL A 31 -5.12 8.02 3.57
CA VAL A 31 -4.33 7.79 2.38
C VAL A 31 -4.25 9.10 1.60
N TRP A 32 -3.03 9.53 1.29
CA TRP A 32 -2.75 10.72 0.50
C TRP A 32 -1.94 10.39 -0.73
N THR A 33 -2.10 11.20 -1.77
CA THR A 33 -1.08 11.31 -2.81
C THR A 33 0.07 12.18 -2.33
N ALA A 34 1.27 11.86 -2.78
CA ALA A 34 2.45 12.68 -2.57
C ALA A 34 3.34 12.72 -3.80
N LEU A 35 4.09 13.81 -3.96
CA LEU A 35 5.04 13.98 -5.04
C LEU A 35 6.47 13.87 -4.52
N SER A 36 7.30 13.15 -5.26
CA SER A 36 8.76 13.20 -5.10
C SER A 36 9.39 13.34 -6.47
N GLY A 37 9.93 14.52 -6.77
CA GLY A 37 10.39 14.86 -8.12
C GLY A 37 9.22 14.87 -9.10
N ARG A 38 9.28 14.00 -10.12
CA ARG A 38 8.22 13.85 -11.15
C ARG A 38 7.24 12.71 -10.87
N ASP A 39 7.53 11.89 -9.86
CA ASP A 39 6.78 10.69 -9.57
C ASP A 39 5.71 10.94 -8.49
N THR A 40 4.59 10.24 -8.62
CA THR A 40 3.51 10.22 -7.63
C THR A 40 3.58 8.97 -6.78
N TYR A 41 3.34 9.14 -5.49
CA TYR A 41 3.34 8.10 -4.47
C TYR A 41 2.04 8.13 -3.67
N LEU A 42 1.74 7.02 -3.01
CA LEU A 42 0.71 6.92 -2.00
C LEU A 42 1.36 6.89 -0.62
N MET A 43 0.94 7.78 0.25
CA MET A 43 1.30 7.79 1.65
C MET A 43 0.11 7.29 2.46
N LYS A 44 0.33 6.31 3.31
CA LYS A 44 -0.70 5.79 4.20
C LYS A 44 -0.20 5.87 5.63
N ASP A 45 -0.84 6.69 6.46
CA ASP A 45 -0.63 6.59 7.90
C ASP A 45 -1.44 5.41 8.44
N VAL A 46 -0.87 4.73 9.41
CA VAL A 46 -1.51 3.60 10.08
C VAL A 46 -1.36 3.75 11.60
N PRO A 47 -2.29 3.20 12.39
CA PRO A 47 -2.11 3.06 13.83
C PRO A 47 -0.75 2.42 14.17
N ILE A 48 -0.11 2.89 15.25
CA ILE A 48 1.25 2.48 15.64
C ILE A 48 1.39 0.96 15.81
N ASN A 49 0.38 0.30 16.38
CA ASN A 49 0.37 -1.15 16.54
C ASN A 49 0.36 -1.89 15.20
N ILE A 50 -0.34 -1.37 14.19
CA ILE A 50 -0.36 -1.91 12.83
C ILE A 50 0.99 -1.64 12.16
N PHE A 51 1.55 -0.43 12.32
CA PHE A 51 2.85 -0.05 11.77
C PHE A 51 3.96 -0.99 12.26
N SER A 52 4.11 -1.12 13.58
CA SER A 52 5.13 -1.97 14.19
C SER A 52 4.94 -3.44 13.83
N HIS A 53 3.71 -3.96 13.93
CA HIS A 53 3.42 -5.36 13.57
C HIS A 53 3.77 -5.64 12.10
N PHE A 54 3.37 -4.75 11.18
CA PHE A 54 3.69 -4.90 9.77
C PHE A 54 5.20 -4.87 9.53
N LYS A 55 5.93 -3.91 10.12
CA LYS A 55 7.37 -3.72 9.91
C LYS A 55 8.20 -4.86 10.49
N GLU A 56 7.85 -5.34 11.69
CA GLU A 56 8.67 -6.30 12.42
C GLU A 56 8.36 -7.75 12.03
N LEU A 57 7.10 -8.05 11.68
CA LEU A 57 6.66 -9.43 11.48
C LEU A 57 6.29 -9.74 10.03
N ILE A 58 5.66 -8.81 9.31
CA ILE A 58 5.10 -9.08 7.97
C ILE A 58 6.10 -8.71 6.86
N LEU A 59 6.60 -7.49 6.85
CA LEU A 59 7.51 -6.99 5.82
C LEU A 59 8.76 -7.88 5.64
N PRO A 60 9.44 -8.36 6.69
CA PRO A 60 10.59 -9.25 6.53
C PRO A 60 10.24 -10.58 5.86
N ARG A 61 9.03 -11.11 6.09
CA ARG A 61 8.54 -12.33 5.43
C ARG A 61 8.27 -12.07 3.94
N LEU A 62 7.71 -10.92 3.61
CA LEU A 62 7.41 -10.54 2.21
C LEU A 62 8.67 -10.21 1.41
N SER A 63 9.67 -9.58 2.05
CA SER A 63 10.91 -9.13 1.40
C SER A 63 11.88 -10.26 1.08
N LYS A 64 11.80 -11.42 1.76
CA LYS A 64 12.68 -12.58 1.49
C LYS A 64 12.54 -13.10 0.06
N GLN A 65 11.32 -13.08 -0.49
CA GLN A 65 11.02 -13.51 -1.84
C GLN A 65 10.00 -12.53 -2.46
N PRO A 66 10.45 -11.45 -3.11
CA PRO A 66 9.55 -10.46 -3.67
C PRO A 66 8.60 -11.08 -4.70
N SER A 67 7.29 -10.87 -4.54
CA SER A 67 6.29 -11.24 -5.55
C SER A 67 5.83 -9.96 -6.26
N PRO A 68 5.84 -9.91 -7.61
CA PRO A 68 5.36 -8.75 -8.35
C PRO A 68 3.84 -8.56 -8.19
N LEU A 69 3.13 -9.56 -7.68
CA LEU A 69 1.70 -9.53 -7.43
C LEU A 69 1.34 -8.91 -6.08
N LEU A 70 2.33 -8.66 -5.21
CA LEU A 70 2.16 -8.05 -3.90
C LEU A 70 2.75 -6.65 -3.87
N ARG A 71 1.95 -5.67 -3.45
CA ARG A 71 2.33 -4.26 -3.43
C ARG A 71 3.04 -3.87 -2.14
N ILE A 72 4.32 -4.15 -1.99
CA ILE A 72 5.09 -3.74 -0.81
C ILE A 72 5.39 -2.22 -0.76
N PRO A 73 5.56 -1.63 0.44
CA PRO A 73 6.01 -0.23 0.54
C PRO A 73 7.43 -0.08 -0.03
N VAL A 74 7.68 1.07 -0.64
CA VAL A 74 8.98 1.44 -1.24
C VAL A 74 9.80 2.37 -0.35
N ASP A 75 9.16 2.97 0.66
CA ASP A 75 9.80 3.78 1.70
C ASP A 75 8.85 3.83 2.92
N GLU A 76 9.35 4.36 4.02
CA GLU A 76 8.61 4.57 5.26
C GLU A 76 9.05 5.87 5.94
N ILE A 77 8.14 6.44 6.75
CA ILE A 77 8.42 7.62 7.58
C ILE A 77 8.03 7.25 9.01
N PRO A 78 8.97 6.72 9.82
CA PRO A 78 8.69 6.11 11.11
C PRO A 78 8.02 7.05 12.11
N ASP A 79 8.50 8.30 12.21
CA ASP A 79 8.01 9.28 13.19
C ASP A 79 6.53 9.65 13.00
N GLN A 80 6.00 9.42 11.80
CA GLN A 80 4.59 9.65 11.47
C GLN A 80 3.80 8.35 11.25
N HIS A 81 4.43 7.18 11.44
CA HIS A 81 3.87 5.86 11.15
C HIS A 81 3.29 5.75 9.73
N VAL A 82 4.01 6.31 8.75
CA VAL A 82 3.58 6.34 7.35
C VAL A 82 4.33 5.31 6.53
N LEU A 83 3.58 4.55 5.73
CA LEU A 83 4.10 3.66 4.70
C LEU A 83 3.92 4.31 3.33
N VAL A 84 4.96 4.29 2.50
CA VAL A 84 4.95 4.90 1.18
C VAL A 84 4.94 3.82 0.10
N TYR A 85 4.04 3.95 -0.87
CA TYR A 85 3.87 3.02 -1.97
C TYR A 85 3.94 3.73 -3.32
N LYS A 86 4.30 3.01 -4.39
CA LYS A 86 4.16 3.54 -5.76
C LYS A 86 2.70 3.82 -6.07
N TYR A 87 2.37 4.97 -6.66
CA TYR A 87 0.99 5.25 -7.07
C TYR A 87 0.58 4.34 -8.24
N LEU A 88 -0.61 3.74 -8.15
CA LEU A 88 -1.24 2.98 -9.24
C LEU A 88 -2.44 3.79 -9.73
N THR A 89 -2.60 3.90 -11.05
CA THR A 89 -3.63 4.75 -11.68
C THR A 89 -5.03 4.15 -11.62
N GLU A 90 -5.12 2.83 -11.45
CA GLU A 90 -6.35 2.05 -11.51
C GLU A 90 -6.46 1.18 -10.27
N ASP A 91 -7.66 1.11 -9.69
CA ASP A 91 -8.01 0.12 -8.68
C ASP A 91 -8.90 -0.97 -9.31
N PHE A 92 -8.97 -2.13 -8.66
CA PHE A 92 -9.72 -3.27 -9.18
C PHE A 92 -11.21 -2.97 -9.40
N LEU A 93 -11.82 -2.14 -8.53
CA LEU A 93 -13.24 -1.79 -8.65
C LEU A 93 -13.48 -0.98 -9.93
N ARG A 94 -12.64 0.01 -10.21
CA ARG A 94 -12.68 0.81 -11.44
C ARG A 94 -12.39 -0.03 -12.68
N LEU A 95 -11.48 -0.99 -12.58
CA LEU A 95 -11.22 -1.94 -13.67
C LEU A 95 -12.46 -2.79 -13.98
N VAL A 96 -13.10 -3.37 -12.96
CA VAL A 96 -14.31 -4.21 -13.14
C VAL A 96 -15.52 -3.39 -13.62
N GLN A 97 -15.60 -2.10 -13.26
CA GLN A 97 -16.61 -1.17 -13.77
C GLN A 97 -16.41 -0.81 -15.25
N LYS A 98 -15.18 -0.90 -15.77
CA LYS A 98 -14.91 -0.79 -17.20
C LYS A 98 -15.31 -2.10 -17.88
N GLU A 99 -15.70 -2.04 -19.15
CA GLU A 99 -15.95 -3.24 -19.95
C GLU A 99 -14.66 -4.04 -20.17
N MET A 100 -14.34 -4.93 -19.23
CA MET A 100 -13.23 -5.86 -19.36
C MET A 100 -13.66 -7.10 -20.12
N SER A 101 -12.79 -7.58 -21.02
CA SER A 101 -12.97 -8.88 -21.67
C SER A 101 -12.98 -10.00 -20.61
N MET A 102 -13.69 -11.10 -20.90
CA MET A 102 -13.73 -12.26 -20.01
C MET A 102 -12.34 -12.84 -19.73
N GLN A 103 -11.44 -12.78 -20.72
CA GLN A 103 -10.06 -13.21 -20.57
C GLN A 103 -9.31 -12.34 -19.56
N ALA A 104 -9.41 -11.01 -19.67
CA ALA A 104 -8.75 -10.09 -18.74
C ALA A 104 -9.26 -10.28 -17.29
N ARG A 105 -10.57 -10.49 -17.11
CA ARG A 105 -11.13 -10.81 -15.78
C ARG A 105 -10.55 -12.10 -15.20
N ARG A 106 -10.44 -13.15 -16.02
CA ARG A 106 -9.85 -14.44 -15.61
C ARG A 106 -8.40 -14.27 -15.17
N ASP A 107 -7.63 -13.48 -15.91
CA ASP A 107 -6.21 -13.28 -15.61
C ASP A 107 -6.01 -12.46 -14.35
N VAL A 108 -6.83 -11.44 -14.09
CA VAL A 108 -6.80 -10.71 -12.80
C VAL A 108 -7.16 -11.63 -11.65
N LEU A 109 -8.24 -12.41 -11.76
CA LEU A 109 -8.62 -13.36 -10.70
C LEU A 109 -7.52 -14.38 -10.43
N ARG A 110 -6.89 -14.93 -11.47
CA ARG A 110 -5.75 -15.86 -11.31
C ARG A 110 -4.58 -15.19 -10.59
N ALA A 111 -4.22 -13.97 -11.01
CA ALA A 111 -3.16 -13.20 -10.38
C ALA A 111 -3.46 -12.89 -8.91
N THR A 112 -4.70 -12.52 -8.57
CA THR A 112 -5.12 -12.28 -7.19
C THR A 112 -5.05 -13.54 -6.34
N LEU A 113 -5.53 -14.68 -6.85
CA LEU A 113 -5.46 -15.97 -6.14
C LEU A 113 -4.01 -16.42 -5.92
N GLN A 114 -3.14 -16.22 -6.92
CA GLN A 114 -1.72 -16.48 -6.78
C GLN A 114 -1.10 -15.58 -5.70
N ALA A 115 -1.41 -14.28 -5.69
CA ALA A 115 -0.92 -13.37 -4.66
C ALA A 115 -1.35 -13.78 -3.25
N ILE A 116 -2.58 -14.25 -3.09
CA ILE A 116 -3.09 -14.76 -1.80
C ILE A 116 -2.37 -16.06 -1.40
N ALA A 117 -2.16 -16.98 -2.35
CA ALA A 117 -1.38 -18.19 -2.10
C ALA A 117 0.06 -17.85 -1.66
N ASP A 118 0.71 -16.91 -2.35
CA ASP A 118 2.04 -16.41 -2.00
C ASP A 118 2.10 -15.86 -0.56
N LEU A 119 1.04 -15.17 -0.10
CA LEU A 119 0.94 -14.71 1.29
C LEU A 119 0.86 -15.88 2.27
N HIS A 120 0.01 -16.87 1.98
CA HIS A 120 -0.20 -18.02 2.85
C HIS A 120 1.05 -18.90 2.96
N GLU A 121 1.83 -19.07 1.88
CA GLU A 121 3.12 -19.77 1.91
C GLU A 121 4.14 -19.10 2.85
N ARG A 122 3.94 -17.82 3.16
CA ARG A 122 4.80 -17.01 4.04
C ARG A 122 4.20 -16.84 5.44
N ASP A 123 3.17 -17.61 5.77
CA ASP A 123 2.43 -17.49 7.03
C ASP A 123 1.90 -16.06 7.26
N VAL A 124 1.37 -15.45 6.19
CA VAL A 124 0.71 -14.15 6.21
C VAL A 124 -0.74 -14.32 5.77
N VAL A 125 -1.69 -13.99 6.64
CA VAL A 125 -3.12 -14.06 6.33
C VAL A 125 -3.66 -12.68 6.00
N HIS A 126 -4.32 -12.56 4.84
CA HIS A 126 -5.02 -11.34 4.48
C HIS A 126 -6.40 -11.30 5.17
N LEU A 127 -6.51 -10.54 6.27
CA LEU A 127 -7.78 -10.29 6.95
C LEU A 127 -8.43 -9.04 6.33
N GLY A 128 -9.31 -9.28 5.36
CA GLY A 128 -9.97 -8.24 4.59
C GLY A 128 -10.86 -7.34 5.46
N LYS A 129 -10.31 -6.15 5.80
CA LYS A 129 -11.02 -4.85 5.93
C LYS A 129 -10.05 -3.71 6.27
N ASP A 130 -8.91 -4.00 6.90
CA ASP A 130 -7.97 -2.95 7.36
C ASP A 130 -6.50 -3.15 6.92
N ILE A 131 -6.13 -4.32 6.38
CA ILE A 131 -4.73 -4.61 6.02
C ILE A 131 -4.54 -4.54 4.50
N ILE A 132 -4.03 -3.38 4.09
CA ILE A 132 -3.01 -3.13 3.06
C ILE A 132 -3.02 -4.11 1.87
N PHE A 133 -3.53 -3.66 0.72
CA PHE A 133 -2.99 -3.76 -0.66
C PHE A 133 -4.15 -3.42 -1.62
N GLN A 134 -4.45 -2.12 -1.76
CA GLN A 134 -4.89 -1.58 -3.05
C GLN A 134 -3.66 -0.98 -3.71
#